data_AF-C4FM29-F1
#
_entry.id   AF-C4FM29-F1
#
_cell.length_a   1.000
_cell.length_b   1.000
_cell.length_c   1.000
_cell.angle_alpha   90.00
_cell.angle_beta   90.00
_cell.angle_gamma   90.00
#
_symmetry.space_group_name_H-M   'P 1'
#
loop_
_entity.id
_entity.type
_entity.pdbx_description
1 polymer ?
#
loop_
_entity_poly.entity_id
_entity_poly.type
_entity_poly.pdbx_seq_one_letter_code
_entity_poly.pdbx_strand_id
1 'polypeptide(L)'
;EIEIVNKLYDAIMKNEDIAEILKYFDEFLNDVINHFTFEQGLMEKYNFFAYPMHRAEHDRVLYELKSLEKMLKEKGDIKTVKDYLENVFKPWIINHVQTMDTVTAMYLSNFV
;
A
#
# COMPACT_ATOMS: atom_id res chain seq x y z
N GLU A 1 1.01 6.10 -5.04
CA GLU A 1 0.23 4.86 -4.80
C GLU A 1 -0.88 4.63 -5.82
N ILE A 2 -1.86 5.55 -5.97
CA ILE A 2 -3.07 5.30 -6.80
C ILE A 2 -2.75 5.07 -8.28
N GLU A 3 -1.89 5.88 -8.88
CA GLU A 3 -1.52 5.69 -10.29
C GLU A 3 -0.80 4.35 -10.52
N ILE A 4 0.06 3.94 -9.59
CA ILE A 4 0.87 2.72 -9.72
C ILE A 4 0.00 1.48 -9.50
N VAL A 5 -0.89 1.47 -8.51
CA VAL A 5 -1.82 0.35 -8.31
C VAL A 5 -2.80 0.21 -9.48
N ASN A 6 -3.19 1.32 -10.12
CA ASN A 6 -4.00 1.28 -11.34
C ASN A 6 -3.24 0.64 -12.52
N LYS A 7 -1.94 0.93 -12.69
CA LYS A 7 -1.12 0.24 -13.70
C LYS A 7 -1.06 -1.26 -13.47
N LEU A 8 -0.85 -1.69 -12.22
CA LEU A 8 -0.88 -3.10 -11.84
C LEU A 8 -2.24 -3.73 -12.16
N TYR A 9 -3.33 -3.07 -11.77
CA TYR A 9 -4.69 -3.54 -12.03
C TYR A 9 -4.97 -3.65 -13.53
N ASP A 10 -4.57 -2.67 -14.32
CA ASP A 10 -4.73 -2.68 -15.78
C ASP A 10 -3.96 -3.83 -16.43
N ALA A 11 -2.72 -4.11 -16.00
CA ALA A 11 -1.93 -5.23 -16.50
C ALA A 11 -2.61 -6.57 -16.21
N ILE A 12 -3.19 -6.72 -15.01
CA ILE A 12 -4.00 -7.88 -14.64
C ILE A 12 -5.23 -7.99 -15.55
N MET A 13 -5.98 -6.90 -15.75
CA MET A 13 -7.22 -6.90 -16.54
C MET A 13 -6.99 -7.16 -18.03
N LYS A 14 -5.82 -6.76 -18.56
CA LYS A 14 -5.40 -7.03 -19.94
C LYS A 14 -4.81 -8.43 -20.12
N ASN A 15 -4.67 -9.22 -19.04
CA ASN A 15 -3.98 -10.50 -19.02
C ASN A 15 -2.57 -10.39 -19.62
N GLU A 16 -1.81 -9.38 -19.20
CA GLU A 16 -0.40 -9.25 -19.55
C GLU A 16 0.42 -10.43 -19.01
N ASP A 17 1.65 -10.58 -19.51
CA ASP A 17 2.55 -11.65 -19.06
C ASP A 17 2.82 -11.53 -17.55
N ILE A 18 2.97 -12.67 -16.89
CA ILE A 18 3.23 -12.74 -15.45
C ILE A 18 4.45 -11.91 -15.03
N ALA A 19 5.48 -11.82 -15.87
CA ALA A 19 6.68 -11.03 -15.59
C ALA A 19 6.37 -9.52 -15.56
N GLU A 20 5.48 -9.05 -16.44
CA GLU A 20 5.09 -7.63 -16.48
C GLU A 20 4.16 -7.28 -15.32
N ILE A 21 3.20 -8.17 -15.00
CA ILE A 21 2.35 -8.03 -13.80
C ILE A 21 3.23 -7.98 -12.55
N LEU A 22 4.23 -8.87 -12.45
CA LEU A 22 5.12 -8.92 -11.31
C LEU A 22 5.96 -7.65 -11.16
N LYS A 23 6.45 -7.11 -12.28
CA LYS A 23 7.18 -5.84 -12.30
C LYS A 23 6.32 -4.69 -11.78
N TYR A 24 5.06 -4.58 -12.21
CA TYR A 24 4.15 -3.56 -11.69
C TYR A 24 3.78 -3.81 -10.22
N PHE A 25 3.70 -5.07 -9.79
CA PHE A 25 3.49 -5.41 -8.39
C PHE A 25 4.67 -4.93 -7.53
N ASP A 26 5.90 -5.21 -7.97
CA ASP A 26 7.12 -4.81 -7.26
C ASP A 26 7.25 -3.26 -7.24
N GLU A 27 6.87 -2.55 -8.32
CA GLU A 27 6.78 -1.08 -8.35
C GLU A 27 5.78 -0.56 -7.31
N PHE A 28 4.59 -1.14 -7.27
CA PHE A 28 3.53 -0.79 -6.32
C PHE A 28 3.96 -1.03 -4.86
N LEU A 29 4.53 -2.21 -4.55
CA LEU A 29 4.99 -2.53 -3.20
C LEU A 29 6.09 -1.57 -2.74
N ASN A 30 7.05 -1.23 -3.61
CA ASN A 30 8.11 -0.29 -3.27
C ASN A 30 7.59 1.12 -3.02
N ASP A 31 6.61 1.59 -3.80
CA ASP A 31 5.96 2.89 -3.57
C ASP A 31 5.27 2.95 -2.21
N VAL A 32 4.50 1.91 -1.86
CA VAL A 32 3.85 1.81 -0.54
C VAL A 32 4.88 1.79 0.60
N ILE A 33 5.98 1.05 0.45
CA ILE A 33 7.07 1.03 1.45
C ILE A 33 7.66 2.43 1.64
N ASN A 34 7.95 3.14 0.55
CA ASN A 34 8.53 4.48 0.60
C ASN A 34 7.59 5.48 1.28
N HIS A 35 6.31 5.46 0.89
CA HIS A 35 5.27 6.30 1.49
C HIS A 35 5.14 6.05 3.00
N PHE A 36 4.96 4.79 3.42
CA PHE A 36 4.83 4.47 4.84
C PHE A 36 6.10 4.79 5.63
N THR A 37 7.29 4.55 5.07
CA THR A 37 8.56 4.89 5.73
C THR A 37 8.67 6.39 5.97
N PHE A 38 8.28 7.19 4.97
CA PHE A 38 8.28 8.64 5.07
C PHE A 38 7.32 9.13 6.17
N GLU A 39 6.07 8.69 6.14
CA GLU A 39 5.08 9.10 7.13
C GLU A 39 5.44 8.64 8.55
N GLN A 40 5.85 7.38 8.72
CA GLN A 40 6.28 6.85 10.00
C GLN A 40 7.46 7.63 10.57
N GLY A 41 8.42 8.01 9.73
CA GLY A 41 9.55 8.85 10.14
C GLY A 41 9.11 10.24 10.62
N LEU A 42 8.14 10.87 9.94
CA LEU A 42 7.58 12.16 10.39
C LEU A 42 6.77 12.02 11.68
N MET A 43 5.92 10.99 11.77
CA MET A 43 5.11 10.70 12.95
C MET A 43 5.98 10.46 14.19
N GLU A 44 7.05 9.68 14.05
CA GLU A 44 8.00 9.42 15.14
C GLU A 44 8.76 10.70 15.52
N LYS A 45 9.31 11.43 14.54
CA LYS A 45 10.07 12.66 14.76
C LYS A 45 9.29 13.71 15.55
N TYR A 46 8.00 13.89 15.22
CA TYR A 46 7.16 14.92 15.83
C TYR A 46 6.24 14.39 16.93
N ASN A 47 6.45 13.16 17.41
CA ASN A 47 5.68 12.55 18.49
C ASN A 47 4.16 12.54 18.22
N PHE A 48 3.77 12.15 17.01
CA PHE A 48 2.37 12.01 16.65
C PHE A 48 1.67 11.03 17.61
N PHE A 49 0.62 11.52 18.27
CA PHE A 49 0.00 10.86 19.42
C PHE A 49 -0.56 9.46 19.11
N ALA A 50 -0.99 9.21 17.87
CA ALA A 50 -1.55 7.93 17.43
C ALA A 50 -0.57 7.07 16.62
N TYR A 51 0.73 7.41 16.62
CA TYR A 51 1.75 6.72 15.81
C TYR A 51 1.71 5.19 15.93
N PRO A 52 1.64 4.55 17.12
CA PRO A 52 1.68 3.10 17.16
C PRO A 52 0.45 2.43 16.51
N MET A 53 -0.69 3.12 16.41
CA MET A 53 -1.92 2.60 15.79
C MET A 53 -1.85 2.78 14.29
N HIS A 54 -1.39 3.94 13.82
CA HIS A 54 -1.17 4.21 12.40
C HIS A 54 -0.13 3.26 11.80
N ARG A 55 1.00 3.10 12.50
CA ARG A 55 2.04 2.14 12.11
C ARG A 55 1.52 0.71 12.05
N ALA A 56 0.68 0.28 12.98
CA ALA A 56 0.13 -1.07 12.96
C ALA A 56 -0.69 -1.35 11.69
N GLU A 57 -1.46 -0.37 11.20
CA GLU A 57 -2.18 -0.49 9.93
C GLU A 57 -1.22 -0.56 8.73
N HIS A 58 -0.17 0.25 8.72
CA HIS A 58 0.89 0.18 7.69
C HIS A 58 1.56 -1.21 7.68
N ASP A 59 1.97 -1.69 8.85
CA ASP A 59 2.68 -2.96 9.00
C ASP A 59 1.78 -4.15 8.57
N ARG A 60 0.46 -4.08 8.85
CA ARG A 60 -0.52 -5.08 8.38
C ARG A 60 -0.60 -5.11 6.85
N VAL A 61 -0.76 -3.96 6.20
CA VAL A 61 -0.86 -3.88 4.73
C VAL A 61 0.45 -4.34 4.07
N LEU A 62 1.61 -3.94 4.60
CA LEU A 62 2.90 -4.41 4.09
C LEU A 62 3.06 -5.92 4.19
N TYR A 63 2.60 -6.54 5.28
CA TYR A 63 2.63 -7.98 5.45
C TYR A 63 1.75 -8.70 4.42
N GLU A 64 0.55 -8.19 4.19
CA GLU A 64 -0.39 -8.73 3.19
C GLU A 64 0.20 -8.63 1.78
N LEU A 65 0.72 -7.46 1.39
CA LEU A 65 1.32 -7.24 0.07
C LEU A 65 2.54 -8.13 -0.18
N LYS A 66 3.44 -8.29 0.80
CA LYS A 66 4.60 -9.20 0.68
C LYS A 66 4.17 -10.67 0.56
N SER A 67 3.09 -11.04 1.23
CA SER A 67 2.53 -12.39 1.13
C SER A 67 1.94 -12.64 -0.27
N LEU A 68 1.26 -11.65 -0.83
CA LEU A 68 0.73 -11.68 -2.20
C LEU A 68 1.84 -11.73 -3.25
N GLU A 69 2.89 -10.90 -3.10
CA GLU A 69 4.07 -10.91 -3.95
C GLU A 69 4.69 -12.31 -4.01
N LYS A 70 4.89 -12.93 -2.84
CA LYS A 70 5.42 -14.30 -2.74
C LYS A 70 4.52 -15.31 -3.46
N MET A 71 3.21 -15.25 -3.23
CA MET A 71 2.26 -16.15 -3.91
C MET A 71 2.26 -15.96 -5.43
N LEU A 72 2.36 -14.71 -5.90
CA LEU A 72 2.44 -14.39 -7.31
C LEU A 72 3.74 -14.95 -7.93
N LYS A 73 4.88 -14.79 -7.25
CA LYS A 73 6.19 -15.31 -7.69
C LYS A 73 6.24 -16.84 -7.73
N GLU A 74 5.66 -17.51 -6.75
CA GLU A 74 5.74 -18.98 -6.62
C GLU A 74 4.68 -19.72 -7.44
N LYS A 75 3.46 -19.16 -7.55
CA LYS A 75 2.29 -19.87 -8.07
C LYS A 75 1.62 -19.18 -9.27
N GLY A 76 2.00 -17.94 -9.58
CA GLY A 76 1.34 -17.16 -10.62
C GLY A 76 -0.14 -16.86 -10.30
N ASP A 77 -0.51 -16.81 -9.01
CA ASP A 77 -1.91 -16.66 -8.59
C ASP A 77 -2.39 -15.19 -8.71
N ILE A 78 -2.64 -14.77 -9.94
CA ILE A 78 -3.14 -13.44 -10.29
C ILE A 78 -4.54 -13.20 -9.71
N LYS A 79 -5.37 -14.25 -9.61
CA LYS A 79 -6.75 -14.13 -9.11
C LYS A 79 -6.77 -13.62 -7.67
N THR A 80 -5.93 -14.18 -6.81
CA THR A 80 -5.84 -13.75 -5.41
C THR A 80 -5.33 -12.31 -5.28
N VAL A 81 -4.39 -11.90 -6.14
CA VAL A 81 -3.93 -10.49 -6.20
C VAL A 81 -5.07 -9.56 -6.58
N LYS A 82 -5.81 -9.87 -7.66
CA LYS A 82 -6.97 -9.08 -8.10
C LYS A 82 -8.02 -8.97 -7.01
N ASP A 83 -8.40 -10.08 -6.40
CA ASP A 83 -9.41 -10.14 -5.36
C ASP A 83 -9.01 -9.27 -4.15
N TYR A 84 -7.72 -9.26 -3.77
CA TYR A 84 -7.20 -8.39 -2.73
C TYR A 84 -7.27 -6.90 -3.11
N LEU A 85 -6.83 -6.53 -4.31
CA LEU A 85 -6.84 -5.14 -4.77
C LEU A 85 -8.25 -4.56 -4.75
N GLU A 86 -9.24 -5.32 -5.22
CA GLU A 86 -10.63 -4.88 -5.32
C GLU A 86 -11.35 -4.81 -3.98
N ASN A 87 -11.18 -5.84 -3.15
CA ASN A 87 -12.03 -6.04 -1.97
C ASN A 87 -11.35 -5.66 -0.65
N VAL A 88 -10.02 -5.50 -0.63
CA VAL A 88 -9.26 -5.19 0.57
C VAL A 88 -8.52 -3.87 0.41
N PHE A 89 -7.61 -3.77 -0.56
CA PHE A 89 -6.75 -2.60 -0.67
C PHE A 89 -7.53 -1.32 -1.04
N LYS A 90 -8.38 -1.38 -2.07
CA LYS A 90 -9.18 -0.23 -2.51
C LYS A 90 -10.06 0.37 -1.40
N PRO A 91 -10.91 -0.38 -0.68
CA PRO A 91 -11.68 0.20 0.42
C PRO A 91 -10.78 0.67 1.57
N TRP A 92 -9.68 -0.04 1.85
CA TRP A 92 -8.74 0.35 2.89
C TRP A 92 -8.07 1.70 2.59
N ILE A 93 -7.47 1.90 1.41
CA ILE A 93 -6.74 3.13 1.09
C ILE A 93 -7.66 4.36 1.10
N ILE A 94 -8.91 4.21 0.62
CA ILE A 94 -9.89 5.29 0.66
C ILE A 94 -10.17 5.70 2.12
N ASN A 95 -10.45 4.73 2.99
CA ASN A 95 -10.73 5.00 4.39
C ASN A 95 -9.49 5.53 5.13
N HIS A 96 -8.31 4.95 4.87
CA HIS A 96 -7.06 5.31 5.52
C HIS A 96 -6.71 6.78 5.27
N VAL A 97 -6.75 7.20 4.01
CA VAL A 97 -6.48 8.59 3.61
C VAL A 97 -7.49 9.55 4.25
N GLN A 98 -8.78 9.22 4.22
CA GLN A 98 -9.85 10.07 4.75
C GLN A 98 -9.86 10.18 6.28
N THR A 99 -9.17 9.28 6.98
CA THR A 99 -9.20 9.22 8.45
C THR A 99 -7.83 9.40 9.07
N MET A 100 -6.96 8.41 8.94
CA MET A 100 -5.65 8.39 9.59
C MET A 100 -4.72 9.43 8.98
N ASP A 101 -4.56 9.43 7.65
CA ASP A 101 -3.62 10.35 6.99
C ASP A 101 -4.08 11.80 7.07
N THR A 102 -5.40 12.04 7.01
CA THR A 102 -5.97 13.38 7.22
C THR A 102 -5.63 13.92 8.61
N VAL A 103 -5.79 13.12 9.67
CA VAL A 103 -5.46 13.53 11.04
C VAL A 103 -3.94 13.71 11.20
N THR A 104 -3.14 12.82 10.62
CA THR A 104 -1.67 12.90 10.60
C THR A 104 -1.21 14.18 9.90
N ALA A 105 -1.74 14.50 8.73
CA ALA A 105 -1.42 15.73 7.99
C ALA A 105 -1.80 16.98 8.78
N MET A 106 -2.99 17.02 9.39
CA MET A 106 -3.41 18.14 10.24
C MET A 106 -2.45 18.34 11.42
N TYR A 107 -2.03 17.26 12.08
CA TYR A 107 -1.06 17.34 13.18
C TYR A 107 0.30 17.85 12.70
N LEU A 108 0.83 17.25 11.63
CA LEU A 108 2.16 17.56 11.09
C LEU A 108 2.26 18.97 10.50
N SER A 109 1.15 19.56 10.05
CA SER A 109 1.11 20.95 9.54
C SER A 109 1.54 22.01 10.58
N ASN A 110 1.62 21.65 11.86
CA ASN A 110 2.16 22.54 12.90
C ASN A 110 3.69 22.55 12.97
N PHE A 111 4.37 21.68 12.21
CA PHE A 111 5.81 21.46 12.27
C PHE A 111 6.52 21.55 10.90
N VAL A 112 5.76 21.47 9.81
CA VAL A 112 6.25 21.40 8.43
C VAL A 112 5.69 22.57 7.62
#